data_AF-A0A098VR02-F1
#
_entry.id   AF-A0A098VR02-F1
#
_cell.length_a   1.000
_cell.length_b   1.000
_cell.length_c   1.000
_cell.angle_alpha   90.00
_cell.angle_beta   90.00
_cell.angle_gamma   90.00
#
_symmetry.space_group_name_H-M   'P 1'
#
loop_
_entity.id
_entity.type
_entity.pdbx_description
1 polymer ?
#
loop_
_entity_poly.entity_id
_entity_poly.type
_entity_poly.pdbx_seq_one_letter_code
_entity_poly.pdbx_strand_id
1 'polypeptide(L)'
;MAYTSLQVRSSHQNFIEDSYLLLDAIEALYSTPTSHIPVLALEIGTGSGIISAFVKGILKGNTFVLGIDIHLKAIEASHHCALLNRCQINLVNADALTCGFRQASLFDLIVCNPPYVPTTEEELLDAVGLEKSWAGGPTSGTNSMISYLLSQGVLESMLSPIGGTFLLLVESANRPMDLIARFLNCHSPEHWCIDVHFRAYL
;
A
#
# COMPACT_ATOMS: atom_id res chain seq x y z
N MET A 1 1.04 -14.68 20.93
CA MET A 1 2.41 -14.37 21.41
C MET A 1 2.65 -12.89 21.10
N ALA A 2 2.98 -12.09 22.10
CA ALA A 2 3.02 -10.64 22.01
C ALA A 2 4.19 -10.16 21.14
N TYR A 3 3.92 -9.41 20.08
CA TYR A 3 4.95 -8.69 19.36
C TYR A 3 5.24 -7.38 20.08
N THR A 4 6.52 -7.22 20.40
CA THR A 4 7.17 -6.07 21.00
C THR A 4 6.80 -4.79 20.27
N SER A 5 6.38 -3.78 21.02
CA SER A 5 5.93 -2.46 20.56
C SER A 5 6.72 -1.91 19.36
N LEU A 6 6.12 -1.90 18.17
CA LEU A 6 6.58 -1.07 17.06
C LEU A 6 6.45 0.39 17.50
N GLN A 7 7.58 1.08 17.66
CA GLN A 7 7.59 2.49 18.04
C GLN A 7 7.32 3.35 16.80
N VAL A 8 6.09 3.84 16.69
CA VAL A 8 5.69 4.86 15.72
C VAL A 8 5.53 6.17 16.47
N ARG A 9 6.25 7.22 16.07
CA ARG A 9 6.02 8.59 16.55
C ARG A 9 5.53 9.46 15.39
N SER A 10 4.27 9.89 15.42
CA SER A 10 3.74 10.99 14.61
C SER A 10 2.59 11.69 15.34
N SER A 11 2.36 12.96 15.03
CA SER A 11 1.52 13.91 15.79
C SER A 11 0.05 13.95 15.37
N HIS A 12 -0.46 12.96 14.63
CA HIS A 12 -1.85 12.94 14.16
C HIS A 12 -2.43 11.53 14.33
N GLN A 13 -3.42 11.39 15.21
CA GLN A 13 -4.02 10.12 15.63
C GLN A 13 -4.60 9.27 14.48
N ASN A 14 -5.02 9.88 13.37
CA ASN A 14 -5.75 9.19 12.30
C ASN A 14 -4.86 8.31 11.39
N PHE A 15 -3.61 8.72 11.09
CA PHE A 15 -2.71 7.97 10.18
C PHE A 15 -2.26 6.62 10.72
N ILE A 16 -2.17 6.54 12.04
CA ILE A 16 -1.71 5.36 12.75
C ILE A 16 -2.78 4.27 12.64
N GLU A 17 -4.04 4.61 12.86
CA GLU A 17 -5.17 3.68 12.76
C GLU A 17 -5.33 3.10 11.35
N ASP A 18 -5.14 3.93 10.32
CA ASP A 18 -5.24 3.51 8.91
C ASP A 18 -4.19 2.46 8.55
N SER A 19 -2.95 2.71 8.96
CA SER A 19 -1.86 1.75 8.74
C SER A 19 -2.15 0.43 9.45
N TYR A 20 -2.71 0.45 10.67
CA TYR A 20 -3.07 -0.76 11.41
C TYR A 20 -4.12 -1.62 10.73
N LEU A 21 -5.10 -1.02 10.03
CA LEU A 21 -6.09 -1.80 9.28
C LEU A 21 -5.43 -2.65 8.18
N LEU A 22 -4.42 -2.11 7.49
CA LEU A 22 -3.62 -2.88 6.55
C LEU A 22 -2.73 -3.92 7.24
N LEU A 23 -2.16 -3.61 8.41
CA LEU A 23 -1.37 -4.59 9.16
C LEU A 23 -2.22 -5.79 9.57
N ASP A 24 -3.44 -5.56 10.06
CA ASP A 24 -4.38 -6.61 10.46
C ASP A 24 -4.80 -7.47 9.25
N ALA A 25 -5.04 -6.85 8.09
CA ALA A 25 -5.33 -7.57 6.85
C ALA A 25 -4.16 -8.47 6.42
N ILE A 26 -2.94 -7.93 6.44
CA ILE A 26 -1.71 -8.68 6.14
C ILE A 26 -1.52 -9.81 7.14
N GLU A 27 -1.74 -9.56 8.43
CA GLU A 27 -1.64 -10.58 9.47
C GLU A 27 -2.65 -11.71 9.23
N ALA A 28 -3.91 -11.38 8.93
CA ALA A 28 -4.94 -12.37 8.66
C ALA A 28 -4.60 -13.26 7.46
N LEU A 29 -4.03 -12.69 6.39
CA LEU A 29 -3.64 -13.43 5.18
C LEU A 29 -2.50 -14.42 5.42
N TYR A 30 -1.52 -14.04 6.24
CA TYR A 30 -0.25 -14.77 6.35
C TYR A 30 0.00 -15.42 7.72
N SER A 31 -0.97 -15.37 8.64
CA SER A 31 -0.86 -16.06 9.95
C SER A 31 -1.14 -17.56 9.89
N THR A 32 -1.67 -18.07 8.78
CA THR A 32 -2.00 -19.50 8.66
C THR A 32 -0.80 -20.32 8.16
N PRO A 33 -0.50 -21.51 8.71
CA PRO A 33 0.66 -22.32 8.30
C PRO A 33 0.65 -22.76 6.83
N THR A 34 -0.50 -22.69 6.17
CA THR A 34 -0.71 -23.10 4.77
C THR A 34 -0.64 -21.93 3.79
N SER A 35 -0.51 -20.68 4.25
CA SER A 35 -0.44 -19.52 3.36
C SER A 35 0.83 -19.56 2.52
N HIS A 36 0.69 -19.33 1.22
CA HIS A 36 1.83 -19.14 0.34
C HIS A 36 2.58 -17.86 0.72
N ILE A 37 3.85 -17.98 1.12
CA ILE A 37 4.67 -16.84 1.53
C ILE A 37 5.13 -16.12 0.25
N PRO A 38 4.85 -14.82 0.08
CA PRO A 38 5.28 -14.09 -1.09
C PRO A 38 6.82 -13.96 -1.08
N VAL A 39 7.44 -14.18 -2.23
CA VAL A 39 8.89 -14.03 -2.42
C VAL A 39 9.22 -12.57 -2.71
N LEU A 40 8.39 -11.87 -3.49
CA LEU A 40 8.55 -10.46 -3.82
C LEU A 40 7.34 -9.65 -3.37
N ALA A 41 7.58 -8.69 -2.48
CA ALA A 41 6.56 -7.76 -1.98
C ALA A 41 6.91 -6.32 -2.36
N LEU A 42 5.93 -5.55 -2.83
CA LEU A 42 6.03 -4.14 -3.13
C LEU A 42 5.09 -3.33 -2.22
N GLU A 43 5.62 -2.30 -1.55
CA GLU A 43 4.83 -1.24 -0.95
C GLU A 43 4.92 0.03 -1.82
N ILE A 44 3.77 0.56 -2.22
CA ILE A 44 3.66 1.81 -2.98
C ILE A 44 3.22 2.93 -2.03
N GLY A 45 4.07 3.95 -1.88
CA GLY A 45 3.88 5.05 -0.95
C GLY A 45 4.27 4.64 0.47
N THR A 46 5.56 4.35 0.69
CA THR A 46 6.03 3.75 1.95
C THR A 46 5.81 4.63 3.18
N GLY A 47 5.77 5.97 3.02
CA GLY A 47 5.60 6.88 4.14
C GLY A 47 6.61 6.63 5.26
N SER A 48 6.14 6.16 6.42
CA SER A 48 7.01 5.85 7.57
C SER A 48 7.72 4.49 7.47
N GLY A 49 7.38 3.64 6.50
CA GLY A 49 7.93 2.30 6.29
C GLY A 49 7.39 1.23 7.26
N ILE A 50 6.32 1.52 7.99
CA ILE A 50 5.79 0.63 9.02
C ILE A 50 5.21 -0.66 8.43
N ILE A 51 4.53 -0.56 7.28
CA ILE A 51 3.94 -1.71 6.58
C ILE A 51 5.06 -2.59 6.03
N SER A 52 6.03 -2.05 5.30
CA SER A 52 7.21 -2.82 4.85
C SER A 52 7.94 -3.52 6.00
N ALA A 53 8.15 -2.85 7.13
CA ALA A 53 8.79 -3.45 8.31
C ALA A 53 7.95 -4.59 8.91
N PHE A 54 6.64 -4.40 8.99
CA PHE A 54 5.71 -5.41 9.47
C PHE A 54 5.67 -6.64 8.56
N VAL A 55 5.51 -6.44 7.25
CA VAL A 55 5.57 -7.50 6.21
C VAL A 55 6.85 -8.30 6.36
N LYS A 56 8.00 -7.62 6.48
CA LYS A 56 9.29 -8.29 6.67
C LYS A 56 9.37 -9.08 7.98
N GLY A 57 8.71 -8.60 9.03
CA GLY A 57 8.66 -9.23 10.35
C GLY A 57 7.76 -10.46 10.44
N ILE A 58 6.60 -10.44 9.78
CA ILE A 58 5.63 -11.54 9.84
C ILE A 58 5.96 -12.67 8.86
N LEU A 59 6.40 -12.34 7.65
CA LEU A 59 6.67 -13.32 6.59
C LEU A 59 7.99 -14.09 6.75
N LYS A 60 8.68 -13.92 7.89
CA LYS A 60 9.99 -14.48 8.28
C LYS A 60 10.58 -15.48 7.28
N GLY A 61 11.54 -15.01 6.48
CA GLY A 61 12.32 -15.82 5.53
C GLY A 61 12.19 -15.31 4.10
N ASN A 62 13.34 -15.11 3.43
CA ASN A 62 13.58 -14.80 2.00
C ASN A 62 12.70 -13.77 1.24
N THR A 63 11.59 -13.27 1.79
CA THR A 63 10.76 -12.24 1.12
C THR A 63 11.60 -11.00 0.91
N PHE A 64 11.77 -10.63 -0.36
CA PHE A 64 12.36 -9.38 -0.75
C PHE A 64 11.27 -8.31 -0.74
N VAL A 65 11.37 -7.40 0.23
CA VAL A 65 10.45 -6.28 0.37
C VAL A 65 11.07 -5.07 -0.31
N LEU A 66 10.37 -4.52 -1.30
CA LEU A 66 10.68 -3.28 -1.97
C LEU A 66 9.64 -2.24 -1.59
N GLY A 67 10.09 -1.10 -1.10
CA GLY A 67 9.25 0.04 -0.85
C GLY A 67 9.60 1.19 -1.80
N ILE A 68 8.59 1.83 -2.37
CA ILE A 68 8.78 3.04 -3.19
C ILE A 68 7.98 4.21 -2.63
N ASP A 69 8.55 5.41 -2.75
CA ASP A 69 7.86 6.66 -2.44
C ASP A 69 8.42 7.79 -3.30
N ILE A 70 7.55 8.71 -3.71
CA ILE A 70 7.93 9.89 -4.50
C ILE A 70 8.70 10.90 -3.65
N HIS A 71 8.52 10.90 -2.32
CA HIS A 71 9.19 11.81 -1.41
C HIS A 71 10.43 11.18 -0.78
N LEU A 72 11.60 11.80 -0.97
CA LEU A 72 12.86 11.34 -0.38
C LEU A 72 12.80 11.24 1.15
N LYS A 73 12.08 12.16 1.83
CA LYS A 73 11.90 12.13 3.29
C LYS A 73 11.17 10.87 3.77
N ALA A 74 10.23 10.35 2.98
CA ALA A 74 9.54 9.09 3.30
C ALA A 74 10.50 7.90 3.16
N ILE A 75 11.38 7.91 2.15
CA ILE A 75 12.44 6.91 2.01
C ILE A 75 13.40 6.94 3.22
N GLU A 76 13.82 8.13 3.66
CA GLU A 76 14.66 8.27 4.86
C GLU A 76 13.96 7.77 6.14
N ALA A 77 12.68 8.13 6.32
CA ALA A 77 11.87 7.67 7.45
C ALA A 77 11.69 6.14 7.43
N SER A 78 11.41 5.57 6.26
CA SER A 78 11.25 4.13 6.05
C SER A 78 12.55 3.38 6.34
N HIS A 79 13.69 3.93 5.92
CA HIS A 79 15.00 3.37 6.25
C HIS A 79 15.26 3.38 7.76
N HIS A 80 14.93 4.49 8.44
CA HIS A 80 15.04 4.56 9.89
C HIS A 80 14.13 3.54 10.61
N CYS A 81 12.90 3.37 10.13
CA CYS A 81 11.98 2.35 10.63
C CYS A 81 12.56 0.93 10.47
N ALA A 82 13.18 0.64 9.32
CA ALA A 82 13.85 -0.63 9.07
C ALA A 82 14.95 -0.92 10.09
N LEU A 83 15.79 0.10 10.37
CA LEU A 83 16.88 0.01 11.35
C LEU A 83 16.35 -0.26 12.77
N LEU A 84 15.32 0.48 13.19
CA LEU A 84 14.71 0.32 14.52
C LEU A 84 14.12 -1.08 14.71
N ASN A 85 13.53 -1.65 13.66
CA ASN A 85 12.94 -2.98 13.67
C ASN A 85 13.92 -4.10 13.32
N ARG A 86 15.20 -3.77 13.09
CA ARG A 86 16.28 -4.71 12.75
C ARG A 86 15.92 -5.59 11.55
N CYS A 87 15.29 -5.00 10.54
CA CYS A 87 14.87 -5.69 9.34
C CYS A 87 15.48 -5.04 8.10
N GLN A 88 15.62 -5.82 7.03
CA GLN A 88 16.10 -5.32 5.74
C GLN A 88 14.93 -5.09 4.79
N ILE A 89 14.78 -3.83 4.36
CA ILE A 89 13.82 -3.37 3.36
C ILE A 89 14.63 -2.67 2.26
N ASN A 90 14.29 -2.92 1.01
CA ASN A 90 14.90 -2.24 -0.13
C ASN A 90 14.03 -1.03 -0.46
N LEU A 91 14.63 0.14 -0.64
CA LEU A 91 13.89 1.38 -0.81
C LEU A 91 14.35 2.12 -2.05
N VAL A 92 13.41 2.65 -2.83
CA VAL A 92 13.69 3.42 -4.04
C VAL A 92 12.84 4.68 -4.05
N ASN A 93 13.47 5.84 -4.20
CA ASN A 93 12.74 7.08 -4.46
C ASN A 93 12.25 7.08 -5.91
N ALA A 94 10.95 6.89 -6.11
CA ALA A 94 10.33 6.76 -7.41
C ALA A 94 8.87 7.21 -7.39
N ASP A 95 8.41 7.70 -8.53
CA ASP A 95 7.00 8.00 -8.77
C ASP A 95 6.29 6.75 -9.30
N ALA A 96 5.26 6.30 -8.56
CA ALA A 96 4.47 5.12 -8.90
C ALA A 96 3.82 5.21 -10.29
N LEU A 97 3.50 6.42 -10.77
CA LEU A 97 2.86 6.63 -12.07
C LEU A 97 3.81 6.40 -13.25
N THR A 98 5.12 6.61 -13.03
CA THR A 98 6.14 6.62 -14.09
C THR A 98 7.22 5.55 -13.90
N CYS A 99 7.25 4.87 -12.76
CA CYS A 99 8.21 3.81 -12.49
C CYS A 99 8.08 2.61 -13.45
N GLY A 100 9.23 2.06 -13.86
CA GLY A 100 9.33 0.99 -14.85
C GLY A 100 8.98 -0.42 -14.34
N PHE A 101 8.22 -0.56 -13.25
CA PHE A 101 7.77 -1.90 -12.79
C PHE A 101 6.76 -2.53 -13.73
N ARG A 102 6.17 -1.73 -14.61
CA ARG A 102 5.35 -2.23 -15.73
C ARG A 102 6.20 -3.16 -16.59
N GLN A 103 5.71 -4.39 -16.80
CA GLN A 103 6.34 -5.48 -17.58
C GLN A 103 7.23 -6.41 -16.76
N ALA A 104 7.35 -6.19 -15.46
CA ALA A 104 8.15 -7.06 -14.63
C ALA A 104 7.37 -8.34 -14.25
N SER A 105 6.05 -8.22 -14.01
CA SER A 105 5.17 -9.31 -13.53
C SER A 105 5.84 -10.14 -12.42
N LEU A 106 6.32 -9.43 -11.39
CA LEU A 106 7.24 -9.95 -10.39
C LEU A 106 6.61 -10.12 -9.00
N PHE A 107 5.65 -9.27 -8.64
CA PHE A 107 5.26 -9.12 -7.25
C PHE A 107 4.16 -10.10 -6.86
N ASP A 108 4.43 -10.90 -5.84
CA ASP A 108 3.46 -11.81 -5.23
C ASP A 108 2.55 -11.06 -4.25
N LEU A 109 3.02 -9.92 -3.72
CA LEU A 109 2.25 -9.01 -2.87
C LEU A 109 2.50 -7.56 -3.28
N ILE A 110 1.44 -6.81 -3.53
CA ILE A 110 1.48 -5.35 -3.68
C ILE A 110 0.58 -4.74 -2.60
N VAL A 111 1.10 -3.80 -1.83
CA VAL A 111 0.35 -3.06 -0.80
C VAL A 111 0.42 -1.57 -1.11
N CYS A 112 -0.71 -0.88 -1.03
CA CYS A 112 -0.76 0.56 -1.20
C CYS A 112 -1.72 1.19 -0.17
N ASN A 113 -1.19 2.16 0.57
CA ASN A 113 -1.94 3.08 1.40
C ASN A 113 -1.91 4.48 0.75
N PRO A 114 -2.71 4.73 -0.30
CA PRO A 114 -2.64 5.96 -1.08
C PRO A 114 -3.25 7.14 -0.30
N PRO A 115 -3.03 8.39 -0.74
CA PRO A 115 -3.87 9.50 -0.32
C PRO A 115 -5.30 9.25 -0.82
N TYR A 116 -6.27 9.08 0.08
CA TYR A 116 -7.64 8.71 -0.29
C TYR A 116 -8.73 9.62 0.27
N VAL A 117 -8.36 10.57 1.13
CA VAL A 117 -9.33 11.44 1.82
C VAL A 117 -9.88 12.45 0.82
N PRO A 118 -11.20 12.60 0.66
CA PRO A 118 -11.77 13.65 -0.19
C PRO A 118 -11.28 15.03 0.26
N THR A 119 -10.83 15.83 -0.69
CA THR A 119 -10.22 17.15 -0.41
C THR A 119 -10.65 18.10 -1.52
N THR A 120 -10.98 19.35 -1.17
CA THR A 120 -11.31 20.37 -2.17
C THR A 120 -10.10 20.70 -3.04
N GLU A 121 -10.33 21.33 -4.20
CA GLU A 121 -9.22 21.77 -5.06
C GLU A 121 -8.34 22.79 -4.35
N GLU A 122 -8.93 23.68 -3.54
CA GLU A 122 -8.22 24.68 -2.75
C GLU A 122 -7.32 24.01 -1.70
N GLU A 123 -7.86 23.09 -0.90
CA GLU A 123 -7.08 22.33 0.09
C GLU A 123 -5.98 21.49 -0.55
N LEU A 124 -6.19 20.95 -1.76
CA LEU A 124 -5.17 20.19 -2.47
C LEU A 124 -4.03 21.07 -3.00
N LEU A 125 -4.35 22.30 -3.43
CA LEU A 125 -3.37 23.30 -3.85
C LEU A 125 -2.57 23.84 -2.66
N ASP A 126 -3.24 24.03 -1.53
CA ASP A 126 -2.65 24.51 -0.29
C ASP A 126 -1.90 23.42 0.48
N ALA A 127 -2.12 22.14 0.15
CA ALA A 127 -1.47 21.02 0.83
C ALA A 127 0.06 21.11 0.76
N VAL A 128 0.72 21.31 1.91
CA VAL A 128 2.19 21.37 2.01
C VAL A 128 2.73 20.20 2.81
N GLY A 129 3.71 19.48 2.23
CA GLY A 129 4.44 18.45 2.94
C GLY A 129 3.57 17.23 3.28
N LEU A 130 3.25 17.06 4.56
CA LEU A 130 2.55 15.87 5.08
C LEU A 130 1.10 15.79 4.56
N GLU A 131 0.43 16.92 4.34
CA GLU A 131 -0.97 16.96 3.90
C GLU A 131 -1.21 16.23 2.58
N LYS A 132 -0.17 16.17 1.74
CA LYS A 132 -0.19 15.40 0.49
C LYS A 132 -0.26 13.89 0.68
N SER A 133 0.00 13.36 1.88
CA SER A 133 -0.04 11.93 2.13
C SER A 133 -1.47 11.42 2.36
N TRP A 134 -2.46 12.28 2.55
CA TRP A 134 -3.87 11.90 2.64
C TRP A 134 -4.79 12.55 1.62
N ALA A 135 -4.44 13.72 1.08
CA ALA A 135 -5.29 14.47 0.16
C ALA A 135 -5.55 13.72 -1.16
N GLY A 136 -6.72 13.10 -1.26
CA GLY A 136 -7.20 12.32 -2.41
C GLY A 136 -7.90 13.17 -3.49
N GLY A 137 -8.12 14.45 -3.24
CA GLY A 137 -8.73 15.38 -4.18
C GLY A 137 -10.26 15.30 -4.24
N PRO A 138 -10.88 16.05 -5.17
CA PRO A 138 -12.30 16.36 -5.11
C PRO A 138 -13.21 15.15 -5.40
N THR A 139 -14.51 15.34 -5.13
CA THR A 139 -15.61 14.38 -5.34
C THR A 139 -15.60 13.18 -4.41
N SER A 140 -14.63 12.27 -4.57
CA SER A 140 -14.60 10.98 -3.87
C SER A 140 -13.26 10.67 -3.23
N GLY A 141 -12.23 11.51 -3.40
CA GLY A 141 -10.86 11.21 -2.95
C GLY A 141 -10.13 10.15 -3.79
N THR A 142 -10.76 9.66 -4.87
CA THR A 142 -10.18 8.68 -5.80
C THR A 142 -9.16 9.39 -6.70
N ASN A 143 -7.95 9.59 -6.18
CA ASN A 143 -6.93 10.34 -6.88
C ASN A 143 -6.35 9.61 -8.10
N SER A 144 -5.37 10.26 -8.74
CA SER A 144 -4.63 9.73 -9.88
C SER A 144 -3.91 8.43 -9.58
N MET A 145 -3.40 8.23 -8.36
CA MET A 145 -2.70 7.00 -7.96
C MET A 145 -3.66 5.81 -7.89
N ILE A 146 -4.80 5.94 -7.20
CA ILE A 146 -5.83 4.89 -7.13
C ILE A 146 -6.34 4.56 -8.54
N SER A 147 -6.68 5.60 -9.31
CA SER A 147 -7.18 5.43 -10.68
C SER A 147 -6.16 4.76 -11.61
N TYR A 148 -4.87 5.09 -11.44
CA TYR A 148 -3.78 4.51 -12.21
C TYR A 148 -3.57 3.04 -11.88
N LEU A 149 -3.48 2.68 -10.60
CA LEU A 149 -3.27 1.29 -10.18
C LEU A 149 -4.42 0.40 -10.67
N LEU A 150 -5.66 0.88 -10.60
CA LEU A 150 -6.83 0.12 -11.05
C LEU A 150 -7.08 0.22 -12.57
N SER A 151 -6.24 0.92 -13.32
CA SER A 151 -6.39 0.99 -14.78
C SER A 151 -5.94 -0.31 -15.45
N GLN A 152 -6.59 -0.63 -16.56
CA GLN A 152 -6.40 -1.89 -17.27
C GLN A 152 -4.93 -2.13 -17.63
N GLY A 153 -4.44 -3.33 -17.34
CA GLY A 153 -3.07 -3.77 -17.67
C GLY A 153 -2.00 -3.34 -16.66
N VAL A 154 -2.31 -2.47 -15.70
CA VAL A 154 -1.29 -1.96 -14.76
C VAL A 154 -0.94 -3.00 -13.72
N LEU A 155 -1.90 -3.43 -12.91
CA LEU A 155 -1.66 -4.43 -11.87
C LEU A 155 -1.24 -5.76 -12.48
N GLU A 156 -1.78 -6.13 -13.64
CA GLU A 156 -1.41 -7.35 -14.37
C GLU A 156 0.05 -7.35 -14.81
N SER A 157 0.58 -6.18 -15.17
CA SER A 157 1.98 -6.02 -15.57
C SER A 157 2.95 -6.00 -14.39
N MET A 158 2.43 -5.90 -13.16
CA MET A 158 3.21 -5.82 -11.93
C MET A 158 3.12 -7.11 -11.10
N LEU A 159 1.93 -7.70 -11.01
CA LEU A 159 1.65 -8.92 -10.25
C LEU A 159 2.24 -10.15 -10.94
N SER A 160 2.67 -11.09 -10.12
CA SER A 160 3.18 -12.40 -10.53
C SER A 160 2.13 -13.18 -11.35
N PRO A 161 2.49 -13.81 -12.48
CA PRO A 161 1.53 -14.50 -13.35
C PRO A 161 1.04 -15.84 -12.76
N ILE A 162 1.76 -16.39 -11.77
CA ILE A 162 1.39 -17.62 -11.06
C ILE A 162 0.50 -17.37 -9.85
N GLY A 163 0.13 -16.11 -9.62
CA GLY A 163 -0.76 -15.66 -8.57
C GLY A 163 -0.11 -14.65 -7.63
N GLY A 164 -0.91 -13.71 -7.15
CA GLY A 164 -0.45 -12.58 -6.36
C GLY A 164 -1.61 -11.85 -5.69
N THR A 165 -1.29 -11.11 -4.63
CA THR A 165 -2.23 -10.36 -3.82
C THR A 165 -2.02 -8.86 -4.01
N PHE A 166 -3.09 -8.12 -4.27
CA PHE A 166 -3.08 -6.66 -4.19
C PHE A 166 -3.96 -6.19 -3.04
N LEU A 167 -3.38 -5.43 -2.11
CA LEU A 167 -4.06 -4.79 -1.00
C LEU A 167 -4.06 -3.27 -1.20
N LEU A 168 -5.24 -2.71 -1.27
CA LEU A 168 -5.46 -1.27 -1.40
C LEU A 168 -6.31 -0.79 -0.23
N LEU A 169 -5.81 0.20 0.52
CA LEU A 169 -6.61 0.92 1.50
C LEU A 169 -7.31 2.11 0.86
N VAL A 170 -8.60 2.25 1.15
CA VAL A 170 -9.42 3.38 0.70
C VAL A 170 -10.38 3.84 1.80
N GLU A 171 -10.92 5.04 1.67
CA GLU A 171 -12.05 5.58 2.41
C GLU A 171 -13.38 5.07 1.83
N SER A 172 -14.40 4.97 2.67
CA SER A 172 -15.79 4.75 2.24
C SER A 172 -16.25 5.72 1.13
N ALA A 173 -15.82 6.98 1.20
CA ALA A 173 -16.11 8.02 0.20
C ALA A 173 -15.53 7.69 -1.19
N ASN A 174 -14.49 6.86 -1.30
CA ASN A 174 -13.95 6.40 -2.57
C ASN A 174 -14.86 5.39 -3.29
N ARG A 175 -15.99 5.00 -2.68
CA ARG A 175 -16.96 4.04 -3.20
C ARG A 175 -16.28 2.70 -3.57
N PRO A 176 -15.74 1.97 -2.57
CA PRO A 176 -14.92 0.76 -2.79
C PRO A 176 -15.58 -0.29 -3.69
N MET A 177 -16.90 -0.48 -3.57
CA MET A 177 -17.64 -1.42 -4.41
C MET A 177 -17.62 -1.04 -5.89
N ASP A 178 -17.63 0.26 -6.21
CA ASP A 178 -17.51 0.73 -7.59
C ASP A 178 -16.09 0.54 -8.12
N LEU A 179 -15.07 0.71 -7.26
CA LEU A 179 -13.68 0.42 -7.61
C LEU A 179 -13.48 -1.07 -7.91
N ILE A 180 -14.02 -1.96 -7.06
CA ILE A 180 -14.00 -3.40 -7.29
C ILE A 180 -14.75 -3.76 -8.58
N ALA A 181 -15.95 -3.22 -8.79
CA ALA A 181 -16.72 -3.48 -10.00
C ALA A 181 -15.99 -3.02 -11.28
N ARG A 182 -15.39 -1.82 -11.25
CA ARG A 182 -14.54 -1.32 -12.34
C ARG A 182 -13.35 -2.24 -12.60
N PHE A 183 -12.71 -2.71 -11.54
CA PHE A 183 -11.62 -3.66 -11.65
C PHE A 183 -12.12 -4.97 -12.31
N LEU A 184 -13.14 -5.62 -11.76
CA LEU A 184 -13.65 -6.89 -12.30
C LEU A 184 -14.22 -6.79 -13.73
N ASN A 185 -14.68 -5.62 -14.17
CA ASN A 185 -15.13 -5.41 -15.55
C ASN A 185 -13.97 -5.35 -16.57
N CYS A 186 -12.78 -4.94 -16.13
CA CYS A 186 -11.62 -4.79 -17.01
C CYS A 186 -10.65 -5.98 -16.92
N HIS A 187 -10.85 -6.88 -15.95
CA HIS A 187 -9.89 -7.91 -15.57
C HIS A 187 -10.59 -9.25 -15.37
N SER A 188 -9.99 -10.34 -15.85
CA SER A 188 -10.42 -11.72 -15.52
C SER A 188 -9.36 -12.34 -14.60
N PRO A 189 -9.50 -12.19 -13.27
CA PRO A 189 -8.49 -12.70 -12.34
C PRO A 189 -8.67 -14.22 -12.15
N GLU A 190 -8.26 -15.02 -13.14
CA GLU A 190 -8.25 -16.48 -12.98
C GLU A 190 -7.17 -16.94 -11.99
N HIS A 191 -6.17 -16.09 -11.72
CA HIS A 191 -4.99 -16.43 -10.90
C HIS A 191 -4.67 -15.42 -9.78
N TRP A 192 -5.34 -14.26 -9.68
CA TRP A 192 -5.02 -13.23 -8.67
C TRP A 192 -6.10 -13.10 -7.59
N CYS A 193 -5.67 -12.81 -6.36
CA CYS A 193 -6.56 -12.38 -5.28
C CYS A 193 -6.44 -10.86 -5.14
N ILE A 194 -7.55 -10.15 -5.26
CA ILE A 194 -7.55 -8.70 -5.15
C ILE A 194 -8.57 -8.31 -4.10
N ASP A 195 -8.05 -7.83 -2.99
CA ASP A 195 -8.82 -7.49 -1.80
C ASP A 195 -8.70 -5.98 -1.55
N VAL A 196 -9.84 -5.31 -1.54
CA VAL A 196 -9.94 -3.87 -1.25
C VAL A 196 -10.47 -3.72 0.17
N HIS A 197 -9.64 -3.18 1.06
CA HIS A 197 -10.02 -2.88 2.43
C HIS A 197 -10.39 -1.40 2.52
N PHE A 198 -11.42 -1.09 3.30
CA PHE A 198 -11.85 0.29 3.44
C PHE A 198 -12.17 0.67 4.88
N ARG A 199 -11.90 1.94 5.19
CA ARG A 199 -12.34 2.57 6.44
C ARG A 199 -13.75 3.12 6.25
N ALA A 200 -14.64 2.77 7.17
CA ALA A 200 -15.97 3.37 7.28
C ALA A 200 -16.05 4.15 8.59
N TYR A 201 -16.09 5.48 8.52
CA TYR A 201 -16.56 6.27 9.64
C TYR A 201 -18.09 6.14 9.67
N LEU A 202 -18.62 5.61 10.77
CA LEU A 202 -20.04 5.73 11.12
C LEU A 202 -20.32 7.14 11.66
#